data_AF-A0A382HJ28-F1
#
_entry.id   AF-A0A382HJ28-F1
#
_cell.length_a   1.000
_cell.length_b   1.000
_cell.length_c   1.000
_cell.angle_alpha   90.00
_cell.angle_beta   90.00
_cell.angle_gamma   90.00
#
_symmetry.space_group_name_H-M   'P 1'
#
loop_
_entity.id
_entity.type
_entity.pdbx_description
1 polymer ?
#
loop_
_entity_poly.entity_id
_entity_poly.type
_entity_poly.pdbx_seq_one_letter_code
_entity_poly.pdbx_strand_id
1 'polypeptide(L)' 'MAKITYVEHSGKLHTIQVQNGLTVMEGAVQNNIPGIDADCGGSMACATCHVYVKEEWFNKLPK' A
#
# COMPACT_ATOMS: atom_id res chain seq x y z
N MET A 1 3.86 1.39 14.98
CA MET A 1 4.21 1.77 13.59
C MET A 1 4.66 0.52 12.89
N ALA A 2 4.13 0.27 11.70
CA ALA A 2 4.50 -0.84 10.85
C ALA A 2 5.44 -0.34 9.75
N LYS A 3 6.54 -1.05 9.52
CA LYS A 3 7.46 -0.79 8.41
C LYS A 3 6.89 -1.43 7.15
N ILE A 4 6.51 -0.62 6.16
CA ILE A 4 5.96 -1.09 4.87
C ILE A 4 6.92 -0.67 3.75
N THR A 5 7.17 -1.59 2.82
CA THR A 5 7.97 -1.34 1.63
C THR A 5 7.10 -1.44 0.39
N TYR A 6 6.97 -0.34 -0.34
CA TYR A 6 6.34 -0.26 -1.65
C TYR A 6 7.39 -0.45 -2.73
N VAL A 7 7.03 -1.15 -3.80
CA VAL A 7 7.91 -1.41 -4.95
C VAL A 7 7.22 -0.84 -6.18
N GLU A 8 7.82 0.17 -6.79
CA GLU A 8 7.34 0.71 -8.05
C GLU A 8 7.51 -0.33 -9.18
N HIS A 9 6.81 -0.12 -10.30
CA HIS A 9 7.02 -0.92 -11.51
C HIS A 9 8.46 -0.85 -12.06
N SER A 10 9.20 0.21 -11.71
CA SER A 10 10.63 0.39 -12.03
C SER A 10 11.56 -0.48 -11.18
N GLY A 11 11.04 -1.12 -10.13
CA GLY A 11 11.82 -1.82 -9.10
C GLY A 11 12.31 -0.91 -7.97
N LYS A 12 12.08 0.41 -8.04
CA LYS A 12 12.46 1.34 -6.97
C LYS A 12 11.68 1.04 -5.69
N LEU A 13 12.39 1.00 -4.57
CA LEU A 13 11.85 0.72 -3.25
C LEU A 13 11.57 2.00 -2.47
N HIS A 14 10.41 2.07 -1.83
CA HIS A 14 10.06 3.10 -0.86
C HIS A 14 9.70 2.43 0.45
N THR A 15 10.47 2.67 1.50
CA THR A 15 10.22 2.07 2.81
C THR A 15 9.89 3.14 3.82
N ILE A 16 8.70 3.05 4.41
CA ILE A 16 8.17 4.06 5.33
C ILE A 16 7.61 3.43 6.60
N GLN A 17 7.43 4.26 7.62
CA GLN A 17 6.73 3.90 8.85
C GLN A 17 5.28 4.35 8.74
N VAL A 18 4.35 3.40 8.79
CA VAL A 18 2.90 3.67 8.76
C VAL A 18 2.34 3.49 10.17
N GLN A 19 1.48 4.40 10.60
CA GLN A 19 0.84 4.29 11.91
C GLN A 19 -0.07 3.05 11.97
N ASN A 20 -0.07 2.36 13.11
CA ASN A 20 -0.96 1.20 13.27
C ASN A 20 -2.42 1.68 13.25
N GLY A 21 -3.28 0.96 12.56
CA GLY A 21 -4.69 1.33 12.37
C GLY A 21 -4.98 1.98 11.01
N LEU A 22 -3.96 2.51 10.32
CA LEU A 22 -4.09 2.91 8.92
C LEU A 22 -4.01 1.70 7.99
N THR A 23 -4.68 1.81 6.85
CA THR A 23 -4.55 0.89 5.73
C THR A 23 -3.22 1.08 4.99
N VAL A 24 -2.84 0.07 4.19
CA VAL A 24 -1.66 0.15 3.31
C VAL A 24 -1.81 1.28 2.28
N MET A 25 -3.03 1.49 1.75
CA MET A 25 -3.30 2.57 0.81
C MET A 25 -3.13 3.95 1.45
N GLU A 26 -3.66 4.18 2.66
CA GLU A 26 -3.49 5.46 3.35
C GLU A 26 -2.02 5.76 3.65
N GLY A 27 -1.25 4.73 4.03
CA GLY A 27 0.19 4.83 4.19
C GLY A 27 0.90 5.30 2.91
N ALA A 28 0.49 4.80 1.74
CA ALA A 28 1.02 5.21 0.46
C ALA A 28 0.69 6.67 0.12
N VAL A 29 -0.59 7.06 0.22
CA VAL A 29 -1.06 8.41 -0.14
C VAL A 29 -0.45 9.47 0.77
N GLN A 30 -0.43 9.27 2.09
CA GLN A 30 0.13 10.23 3.05
C GLN A 30 1.65 10.46 2.86
N ASN A 31 2.33 9.53 2.20
CA ASN A 31 3.77 9.59 1.95
C ASN A 31 4.11 9.82 0.46
N ASN A 32 3.11 10.17 -0.37
CA ASN A 32 3.28 10.45 -1.80
C ASN A 32 3.96 9.30 -2.58
N ILE A 33 3.60 8.05 -2.28
CA ILE A 33 4.13 6.88 -3.00
C ILE A 33 3.56 6.87 -4.43
N PRO A 34 4.40 6.88 -5.48
CA PRO A 34 3.92 6.86 -6.87
C PRO A 34 3.20 5.56 -7.22
N GLY A 35 2.22 5.66 -8.12
CA GLY A 35 1.50 4.50 -8.68
C GLY A 35 0.31 4.01 -7.85
N ILE A 36 -0.08 4.73 -6.81
CA ILE A 36 -1.30 4.50 -6.03
C ILE A 36 -2.10 5.79 -6.04
N ASP A 37 -3.20 5.83 -6.80
CA ASP A 37 -4.00 7.06 -6.99
C ASP A 37 -5.06 7.21 -5.91
N ALA A 38 -5.72 6.10 -5.56
CA ALA A 38 -6.73 6.00 -4.50
C ALA A 38 -7.95 6.93 -4.67
N ASP A 39 -8.46 7.08 -5.88
CA ASP A 39 -9.52 8.02 -6.28
C ASP A 39 -10.76 8.01 -5.38
N CYS A 40 -11.20 6.83 -4.93
CA CYS A 40 -12.38 6.69 -4.06
C CYS A 40 -12.11 6.84 -2.56
N GLY A 41 -10.87 7.17 -2.17
CA GLY A 41 -10.46 7.32 -0.77
C GLY A 41 -10.58 6.05 0.07
N GLY A 42 -10.51 4.85 -0.54
CA GLY A 42 -10.64 3.58 0.17
C GLY A 42 -12.07 3.03 0.27
N SER A 43 -13.03 3.60 -0.45
CA SER A 43 -14.43 3.15 -0.48
C SER A 43 -14.69 1.89 -1.33
N MET A 44 -13.64 1.18 -1.73
CA MET A 44 -13.72 -0.07 -2.50
C MET A 44 -14.49 0.02 -3.83
N ALA A 45 -14.31 1.12 -4.58
CA ALA A 45 -15.07 1.39 -5.81
C ALA A 45 -14.21 1.58 -7.09
N CYS A 46 -12.97 2.07 -6.97
CA CYS A 46 -12.18 2.52 -8.13
C CYS A 46 -11.10 1.54 -8.61
N ALA A 47 -10.66 0.60 -7.76
CA ALA A 47 -9.52 -0.28 -8.00
C ALA A 47 -8.15 0.41 -8.27
N THR A 48 -8.03 1.74 -8.15
CA THR A 48 -6.78 2.48 -8.40
C THR A 48 -5.76 2.43 -7.25
N CYS A 49 -6.06 1.66 -6.19
CA CYS A 49 -5.11 1.31 -5.14
C CYS A 49 -4.58 -0.12 -5.25
N HIS A 50 -4.80 -0.78 -6.39
CA HIS A 50 -4.36 -2.15 -6.65
C HIS A 50 -2.83 -2.30 -6.51
N VAL A 51 -2.41 -3.40 -5.87
CA VAL A 51 -0.99 -3.75 -5.68
C VAL A 51 -0.80 -5.25 -5.78
N TYR A 52 0.43 -5.67 -6.09
CA TYR A 52 0.86 -7.04 -5.91
C TYR A 52 1.52 -7.20 -4.54
N VAL A 53 0.95 -8.07 -3.71
CA VAL A 53 1.56 -8.44 -2.43
C VAL A 53 2.60 -9.54 -2.69
N LYS A 54 3.73 -9.52 -1.98
CA LYS A 54 4.72 -10.62 -2.04
C LYS A 54 4.12 -11.88 -1.42
N GLU A 55 4.35 -13.03 -2.06
CA GLU A 55 3.76 -14.33 -1.67
C GLU A 55 4.00 -14.69 -0.20
N GLU A 56 5.19 -14.39 0.33
CA GLU A 56 5.57 -14.61 1.75
C GLU A 56 4.64 -13.90 2.78
N TRP A 57 3.82 -12.94 2.33
CA TRP A 57 2.85 -12.21 3.15
C TRP A 57 1.42 -12.72 3.03
N PHE A 58 1.08 -13.56 2.04
CA PHE A 58 -0.31 -13.97 1.77
C PHE A 58 -0.96 -14.60 3.00
N ASN A 59 -0.26 -15.50 3.69
CA ASN A 59 -0.77 -16.19 4.87
C ASN A 59 -0.83 -15.32 6.14
N LYS A 60 -0.37 -14.07 6.08
CA LYS A 60 -0.36 -13.12 7.20
C LYS A 60 -1.45 -12.05 7.07
N LEU A 61 -2.13 -11.99 5.92
CA LEU A 61 -3.23 -11.07 5.69
C LEU A 61 -4.57 -11.70 6.10
N PRO A 62 -5.58 -10.88 6.47
CA PRO A 62 -6.94 -11.35 6.69
C PRO A 62 -7.48 -12.10 5.46
N LYS A 63 -8.32 -13.09 5.70
CA LYS A 63 -9.04 -13.83 4.65
C LYS A 63 -10.34 -13.13 4.27
#